data_AF-A0A4P7ZTE9-F1
#
_entry.id   AF-A0A4P7ZTE9-F1
#
_cell.length_a   1.000
_cell.length_b   1.000
_cell.length_c   1.000
_cell.angle_alpha   90.00
_cell.angle_beta   90.00
_cell.angle_gamma   90.00
#
_symmetry.space_group_name_H-M   'P 1'
#
loop_
_entity.id
_entity.type
_entity.pdbx_description
1 polymer ?
#
loop_
_entity_poly.entity_id
_entity_poly.type
_entity_poly.pdbx_seq_one_letter_code
_entity_poly.pdbx_strand_id
1 'polypeptide(L)' 'MGNQAPTAGASEPALFKRLQRKLNPQGQQLHRCRQDSRDIATLGRYYVTEPAINAVVATHIHLADWLAEVA' A
#
# COMPACT_ATOMS: atom_id res chain seq x y z
N MET A 1 17.51 -8.02 -24.15
CA MET A 1 16.74 -8.57 -23.03
C MET A 1 16.79 -7.56 -21.89
N GLY A 2 15.71 -6.79 -21.70
CA GLY A 2 15.62 -5.81 -20.63
C GLY A 2 15.18 -6.47 -19.34
N ASN A 3 16.03 -6.41 -18.30
CA ASN A 3 15.65 -6.80 -16.95
C ASN A 3 15.54 -5.52 -16.11
N GLN A 4 14.29 -5.13 -15.85
CA GLN A 4 13.94 -3.99 -15.02
C GLN A 4 14.34 -4.27 -13.55
N ALA A 5 14.68 -3.18 -12.87
CA ALA A 5 15.43 -3.12 -11.62
C ALA A 5 14.72 -3.75 -10.41
N PRO A 6 15.45 -4.39 -9.48
CA PRO A 6 14.99 -4.52 -8.12
C PRO A 6 15.48 -3.32 -7.31
N THR A 7 14.59 -2.45 -6.85
CA THR A 7 14.84 -1.64 -5.64
C THR A 7 14.87 -2.55 -4.41
N ALA A 8 15.81 -3.49 -4.38
CA ALA A 8 16.07 -4.37 -3.25
C ALA A 8 16.88 -3.58 -2.21
N GLY A 9 16.24 -3.10 -1.14
CA GLY A 9 16.94 -2.46 -0.04
C GLY A 9 16.11 -1.59 0.90
N ALA A 10 14.84 -1.33 0.58
CA ALA A 10 13.98 -0.56 1.47
C ALA A 10 13.23 -1.50 2.44
N SER A 11 13.41 -1.29 3.74
CA SER A 11 12.64 -1.98 4.78
C SER A 11 11.13 -1.72 4.61
N GLU A 12 10.29 -2.64 5.08
CA GLU A 12 8.83 -2.49 5.04
C GLU A 12 8.31 -1.12 5.57
N PRO A 13 8.83 -0.56 6.69
CA PRO A 13 8.44 0.78 7.13
C PRO A 13 8.83 1.90 6.15
N ALA A 14 9.92 1.73 5.41
CA ALA A 14 10.37 2.69 4.41
C ALA A 14 9.47 2.65 3.17
N LEU A 15 9.09 1.45 2.71
CA LEU A 15 8.12 1.27 1.62
C LEU A 15 6.76 1.86 2.01
N PHE A 16 6.28 1.56 3.22
CA PHE A 16 5.03 2.12 3.74
C PHE A 16 5.04 3.65 3.72
N LYS A 17 6.09 4.28 4.27
CA LYS A 17 6.22 5.74 4.28
C LYS A 17 6.30 6.34 2.88
N ARG A 18 6.94 5.66 1.92
CA ARG A 18 7.03 6.12 0.53
C ARG A 18 5.66 6.07 -0.14
N LEU A 19 4.94 4.96 0.01
CA LEU A 19 3.62 4.79 -0.58
C LEU A 19 2.62 5.79 0.03
N GLN A 20 2.61 5.95 1.36
CA GLN A 20 1.79 6.95 2.04
C GLN A 20 2.02 8.38 1.51
N ARG A 21 3.28 8.76 1.26
CA ARG A 21 3.60 10.09 0.71
C ARG A 21 3.05 10.30 -0.70
N LYS A 22 2.96 9.24 -1.52
CA LYS A 22 2.38 9.30 -2.86
C LYS A 22 0.84 9.35 -2.82
N LEU A 23 0.22 8.68 -1.85
CA LEU A 23 -1.24 8.60 -1.71
C LEU A 23 -1.85 9.84 -1.07
N ASN A 24 -1.17 10.48 -0.11
CA ASN A 24 -1.69 11.65 0.62
C ASN A 24 -2.18 12.79 -0.31
N PRO A 25 -1.43 13.21 -1.36
CA PRO A 25 -1.90 14.24 -2.29
C PRO A 25 -3.16 13.86 -3.07
N GLN A 26 -3.46 12.56 -3.19
CA GLN A 26 -4.65 12.03 -3.87
C GLN A 26 -5.85 11.92 -2.92
N GLY A 27 -5.71 12.33 -1.65
CA GLY A 27 -6.73 12.14 -0.63
C GLY A 27 -6.85 10.70 -0.14
N GLN A 28 -5.88 9.85 -0.45
CA GLN A 28 -5.87 8.43 -0.11
C GLN A 28 -4.95 8.14 1.08
N GLN A 29 -5.31 7.14 1.88
CA GLN A 29 -4.57 6.75 3.08
C GLN A 29 -4.24 5.26 3.07
N LEU A 30 -2.96 4.92 3.28
CA LEU A 30 -2.52 3.55 3.43
C LEU A 30 -2.68 3.11 4.89
N HIS A 31 -3.25 1.93 5.09
CA HIS A 31 -3.44 1.33 6.40
C HIS A 31 -2.80 -0.05 6.45
N ARG A 32 -2.44 -0.45 7.67
CA ARG A 32 -2.02 -1.81 7.98
C ARG A 32 -3.11 -2.48 8.79
N CYS A 33 -3.62 -3.61 8.30
CA CYS A 33 -4.55 -4.41 9.06
C CYS A 33 -3.79 -5.17 10.18
N ARG A 34 -4.39 -5.26 11.36
CA ARG A 34 -3.84 -6.06 12.46
C ARG A 34 -3.94 -7.53 12.08
N GLN A 35 -2.92 -8.32 12.43
CA GLN A 35 -2.84 -9.73 12.04
C GLN A 35 -4.02 -10.55 12.57
N ASP A 36 -4.49 -10.22 13.77
CA ASP A 36 -5.61 -10.91 14.43
C ASP A 36 -6.97 -10.26 14.11
N SER A 37 -7.03 -9.33 13.17
CA SER A 37 -8.29 -8.71 12.75
C SER A 37 -9.13 -9.72 11.97
N ARG A 38 -10.44 -9.75 12.24
CA ARG A 38 -11.40 -10.55 11.45
C ARG A 38 -11.42 -10.13 9.98
N ASP A 39 -11.13 -8.86 9.72
CA ASP A 39 -11.17 -8.28 8.38
C ASP A 39 -9.88 -8.53 7.59
N ILE A 40 -8.87 -9.19 8.16
CA ILE A 40 -7.60 -9.43 7.45
C ILE A 40 -7.78 -10.33 6.22
N ALA A 41 -8.74 -11.25 6.25
CA ALA A 41 -9.05 -12.10 5.10
C ALA A 41 -9.62 -11.30 3.93
N THR A 42 -10.30 -10.19 4.21
CA THR A 42 -10.98 -9.34 3.23
C THR A 42 -10.12 -8.15 2.77
N LEU A 43 -9.36 -7.56 3.69
CA LEU A 43 -8.57 -6.35 3.45
C LEU A 43 -7.10 -6.68 3.13
N GLY A 44 -6.62 -7.85 3.55
CA GLY A 44 -5.20 -8.20 3.52
C GLY A 44 -4.37 -7.42 4.54
N ARG A 45 -3.05 -7.58 4.47
CA ARG A 45 -2.10 -6.93 5.40
C ARG A 45 -2.06 -5.41 5.24
N TYR A 46 -2.17 -4.92 4.01
CA TYR A 46 -2.23 -3.49 3.68
C TYR A 46 -3.41 -3.22 2.76
N TYR A 47 -4.04 -2.07 2.98
CA TYR A 47 -5.20 -1.61 2.23
C TYR A 47 -5.20 -0.08 2.17
N VAL A 48 -5.90 0.49 1.18
CA VAL A 48 -6.02 1.95 1.01
C VAL A 48 -7.46 2.36 1.17
N THR A 49 -7.66 3.47 1.89
CA THR A 49 -8.95 4.12 2.04
C THR A 49 -8.93 5.50 1.39
N GLU A 50 -10.11 5.98 1.02
CA GLU A 50 -10.34 7.35 0.60
C GLU A 50 -11.36 7.98 1.56
N PRO A 51 -10.90 8.72 2.58
CA PRO A 51 -11.77 9.26 3.62
C PRO A 51 -12.83 10.22 3.09
N ALA A 52 -12.56 10.91 1.98
CA ALA A 52 -13.50 11.85 1.36
C ALA A 52 -14.83 11.17 0.95
N ILE A 53 -14.78 9.89 0.57
CA ILE A 53 -15.95 9.09 0.18
C ILE A 53 -16.21 7.94 1.16
N ASN A 54 -15.47 7.86 2.26
CA ASN A 54 -15.53 6.79 3.27
C ASN A 54 -15.48 5.38 2.64
N ALA A 55 -14.59 5.17 1.67
CA ALA A 55 -14.49 3.92 0.93
C ALA A 55 -13.11 3.28 1.05
N VAL A 56 -13.09 1.94 0.97
CA VAL A 56 -11.87 1.17 0.71
C VAL A 56 -11.68 1.10 -0.79
N VAL A 57 -10.59 1.66 -1.29
CA VAL A 57 -10.31 1.75 -2.74
C VAL A 57 -9.37 0.66 -3.22
N ALA A 58 -8.63 0.03 -2.31
CA ALA A 58 -7.75 -1.09 -2.62
C ALA A 58 -7.50 -1.99 -1.39
N THR A 59 -7.39 -3.29 -1.63
CA THR A 59 -7.13 -4.33 -0.61
C THR A 59 -6.00 -5.25 -1.08
N HIS A 60 -5.48 -6.06 -0.15
CA HIS A 60 -4.41 -7.05 -0.42
C HIS A 60 -3.15 -6.43 -1.04
N ILE A 61 -2.80 -5.21 -0.63
CA ILE A 61 -1.68 -4.48 -1.22
C ILE A 61 -0.35 -5.11 -0.83
N HIS A 62 0.48 -5.38 -1.84
CA HIS A 62 1.91 -5.61 -1.66
C HIS A 62 2.68 -4.32 -1.90
N LEU A 63 3.37 -3.81 -0.86
CA LEU A 63 3.92 -2.45 -0.87
C LEU A 63 4.93 -2.20 -2.00
N ALA A 64 5.75 -3.19 -2.34
CA ALA A 64 6.78 -3.04 -3.37
C ALA A 64 6.17 -2.98 -4.78
N ASP A 65 5.23 -3.87 -5.06
CA ASP A 65 4.60 -3.99 -6.39
C ASP A 65 3.73 -2.77 -6.67
N TRP A 66 2.91 -2.38 -5.68
CA TRP A 66 2.06 -1.22 -5.81
C TRP A 66 2.87 0.07 -6.01
N LEU A 67 3.99 0.22 -5.29
CA LEU A 67 4.88 1.36 -5.47
C LEU A 67 5.43 1.47 -6.89
N ALA A 68 5.64 0.36 -7.58
CA ALA A 68 6.08 0.33 -8.97
C ALA A 68 4.95 0.69 -9.94
N GLU A 69 3.70 0.30 -9.65
CA GLU A 69 2.53 0.67 -10.44
C GLU A 69 2.17 2.16 -10.34
N VAL A 70 2.34 2.75 -9.15
CA VAL A 70 2.11 4.19 -8.93
C VAL A 70 3.38 5.04 -9.12
N ALA A 71 4.50 4.44 -9.55
CA ALA A 71 5.79 5.12 -9.74
C ALA A 71 5.72 6.11 -10.88
#